data_AF-A0A2W2BNL2-F1
#
_entry.id   AF-A0A2W2BNL2-F1
#
_cell.length_a   1.000
_cell.length_b   1.000
_cell.length_c   1.000
_cell.angle_alpha   90.00
_cell.angle_beta   90.00
_cell.angle_gamma   90.00
#
_symmetry.space_group_name_H-M   'P 1'
#
loop_
_entity.id
_entity.type
_entity.pdbx_description
1 polymer ?
#
loop_
_entity_poly.entity_id
_entity_poly.type
_entity_poly.pdbx_seq_one_letter_code
_entity_poly.pdbx_strand_id
1 'polypeptide(L)'
;MSADPLSDECVLKWCNEAGDHVEHRLYVTSLFAWRSTWLIGVNLVQDDTGPPYVELTVSARFTAPTIVKLSAAEAEAIGKALLEASTRAVR
;
A
#
# COMPACT_ATOMS: atom_id res chain seq x y z
N MET A 1 -16.25 35.69 -13.82
CA MET A 1 -15.61 34.37 -14.02
C MET A 1 -15.40 33.81 -12.64
N SER A 2 -16.31 32.96 -12.17
CA SER A 2 -16.20 32.33 -10.86
C SER A 2 -15.14 31.23 -10.95
N ALA A 3 -14.10 31.32 -10.12
CA ALA A 3 -13.20 30.20 -9.90
C ALA A 3 -14.00 29.13 -9.16
N ASP A 4 -14.25 27.99 -9.80
CA ASP A 4 -14.62 26.78 -9.08
C ASP A 4 -13.50 26.50 -8.07
N PRO A 5 -13.80 26.16 -6.81
CA PRO A 5 -12.78 25.58 -5.96
C PRO A 5 -12.41 24.26 -6.65
N LEU A 6 -11.21 24.21 -7.23
CA LEU A 6 -10.57 22.94 -7.57
C LEU A 6 -10.74 22.08 -6.32
N SER A 7 -11.58 21.06 -6.41
CA SER A 7 -11.75 20.16 -5.27
C SER A 7 -10.37 19.60 -5.00
N ASP A 8 -9.82 19.85 -3.82
CA ASP A 8 -8.53 19.28 -3.38
C ASP A 8 -8.56 17.74 -3.32
N GLU A 9 -9.73 17.14 -3.59
CA GLU A 9 -9.95 15.72 -3.74
C GLU A 9 -9.40 15.18 -5.05
N CYS A 10 -8.63 14.10 -4.94
CA CYS A 10 -8.15 13.31 -6.07
C CYS A 10 -9.31 12.89 -7.01
N VAL A 11 -9.07 12.99 -8.33
CA VAL A 11 -10.03 12.57 -9.38
C VAL A 11 -10.46 11.10 -9.27
N LEU A 12 -9.59 10.24 -8.75
CA LEU A 12 -9.89 8.82 -8.57
C LEU A 12 -10.80 8.54 -7.37
N LYS A 13 -11.01 9.50 -6.46
CA LYS A 13 -11.92 9.45 -5.30
C LYS A 13 -11.66 8.36 -4.25
N TRP A 14 -10.74 7.43 -4.50
CA TRP A 14 -10.30 6.41 -3.55
C TRP A 14 -8.90 6.66 -2.99
N CYS A 15 -8.16 7.63 -3.54
CA CYS A 15 -6.83 8.03 -3.10
C CYS A 15 -6.90 8.89 -1.83
N ASN A 16 -5.89 8.78 -0.94
CA ASN A 16 -5.75 9.62 0.25
C ASN A 16 -4.93 10.89 0.02
N GLU A 17 -4.43 11.12 -1.19
CA GLU A 17 -3.60 12.28 -1.54
C GLU A 17 -4.46 13.49 -1.92
N ALA A 18 -3.96 14.68 -1.58
CA ALA A 18 -4.60 15.95 -1.86
C ALA A 18 -3.72 16.80 -2.79
N GLY A 19 -4.35 17.63 -3.62
CA GLY A 19 -3.67 18.44 -4.64
C GLY A 19 -3.21 17.62 -5.84
N ASP A 20 -2.43 18.23 -6.74
CA ASP A 20 -1.95 17.58 -7.96
C ASP A 20 -0.90 16.49 -7.65
N HIS A 21 -1.16 15.26 -8.09
CA HIS A 21 -0.26 14.11 -7.95
C HIS A 21 -0.40 13.16 -9.14
N VAL A 22 0.70 12.44 -9.44
CA VAL A 22 0.81 11.46 -10.55
C VAL A 22 0.82 10.01 -10.09
N GLU A 23 0.96 9.80 -8.78
CA GLU A 23 0.84 8.50 -8.11
C GLU A 23 -0.29 8.63 -7.10
N HIS A 24 -1.27 7.73 -7.19
CA HIS A 24 -2.45 7.71 -6.36
C HIS A 24 -2.31 6.62 -5.31
N ARG A 25 -2.30 6.98 -4.03
CA ARG A 25 -2.05 6.05 -2.93
C ARG A 25 -3.20 6.04 -1.93
N LEU A 26 -3.71 4.85 -1.65
CA LEU A 26 -4.63 4.58 -0.56
C LEU A 26 -3.93 3.71 0.49
N TYR A 27 -3.80 4.24 1.70
CA TYR A 27 -3.34 3.47 2.84
C TYR A 27 -4.43 2.48 3.25
N VAL A 28 -4.12 1.19 3.26
CA VAL A 28 -5.06 0.13 3.63
C VAL A 28 -4.87 -0.24 5.10
N THR A 29 -3.65 -0.59 5.48
CA THR A 29 -3.33 -0.98 6.86
C THR A 29 -1.83 -0.95 7.14
N SER A 30 -1.46 -1.09 8.40
CA SER A 30 -0.10 -1.40 8.81
C SER A 30 -0.12 -2.36 9.99
N LEU A 31 0.95 -3.14 10.08
CA LEU A 31 1.14 -4.11 11.15
C LEU A 31 2.58 -4.11 11.64
N PHE A 32 2.73 -4.40 12.92
CA PHE A 32 4.04 -4.64 13.50
C PHE A 32 4.48 -6.07 13.23
N ALA A 33 5.73 -6.22 12.77
CA ALA A 33 6.38 -7.49 12.54
C ALA A 33 7.71 -7.56 13.30
N TRP A 34 8.32 -8.75 13.31
CA TRP A 34 9.63 -9.02 13.89
C TRP A 34 9.85 -8.38 15.27
N ARG A 35 9.30 -9.01 16.31
CA ARG A 35 9.40 -8.55 17.71
C ARG A 35 8.93 -7.10 17.92
N SER A 36 7.94 -6.67 17.14
CA SER A 36 7.37 -5.32 17.17
C SER A 36 8.35 -4.19 16.88
N THR A 37 9.43 -4.50 16.15
CA THR A 37 10.45 -3.51 15.77
C THR A 37 10.37 -3.09 14.32
N TRP A 38 9.63 -3.84 13.50
CA TRP A 38 9.41 -3.55 12.09
C TRP A 38 7.97 -3.13 11.89
N LEU A 39 7.76 -2.16 11.01
CA LEU A 39 6.45 -1.73 10.56
C LEU A 39 6.30 -2.15 9.09
N ILE A 40 5.25 -2.90 8.78
CA ILE A 40 4.88 -3.25 7.42
C ILE A 40 3.61 -2.48 7.08
N GLY A 41 3.70 -1.52 6.16
CA GLY A 41 2.57 -0.81 5.59
C GLY A 41 2.08 -1.50 4.32
N VAL A 42 0.76 -1.49 4.12
CA VAL A 42 0.10 -2.00 2.92
C VAL A 42 -0.71 -0.88 2.29
N ASN A 43 -0.41 -0.57 1.04
CA ASN A 43 -1.10 0.46 0.27
C ASN A 43 -1.65 -0.13 -1.03
N LEU A 44 -2.75 0.44 -1.52
CA LEU A 44 -3.15 0.33 -2.93
C LEU A 44 -2.59 1.55 -3.64
N VAL A 45 -1.87 1.32 -4.74
CA VAL A 45 -1.19 2.37 -5.49
C VAL A 45 -1.54 2.26 -6.96
N GLN A 46 -1.74 3.38 -7.64
CA GLN A 46 -1.92 3.45 -9.08
C GLN A 46 -1.16 4.65 -9.63
N ASP A 47 -0.35 4.46 -10.66
CA ASP A 47 0.14 5.60 -11.45
C ASP A 47 -0.85 5.95 -12.57
N ASP A 48 -0.74 7.13 -13.18
CA ASP A 48 -1.70 7.61 -14.19
C ASP A 48 -1.86 6.69 -15.42
N THR A 49 -0.92 5.78 -15.66
CA THR A 49 -0.83 4.99 -16.90
C THR A 49 -1.05 3.49 -16.69
N GLY A 50 -0.97 3.03 -15.44
CA GLY A 50 -0.93 1.62 -15.07
C GLY A 50 -2.19 1.14 -14.34
N PRO A 51 -2.39 -0.17 -14.27
CA PRO A 51 -3.39 -0.74 -13.38
C PRO A 51 -2.97 -0.54 -11.91
N PRO A 52 -3.93 -0.51 -10.98
CA PRO A 52 -3.61 -0.46 -9.56
C PRO A 52 -2.84 -1.72 -9.11
N TYR A 53 -1.91 -1.53 -8.18
CA TYR A 53 -1.07 -2.55 -7.59
C TYR A 53 -1.03 -2.40 -6.07
N VAL A 54 -0.70 -3.49 -5.37
CA VAL A 54 -0.48 -3.48 -3.92
C VAL A 54 0.98 -3.16 -3.66
N GLU A 55 1.23 -2.21 -2.77
CA GLU A 55 2.56 -1.87 -2.31
C GLU A 55 2.73 -2.32 -0.85
N LEU A 56 3.78 -3.11 -0.59
CA LEU A 56 4.26 -3.41 0.75
C LEU A 56 5.47 -2.54 1.06
N THR A 57 5.36 -1.69 2.07
CA THR A 57 6.49 -0.92 2.58
C THR A 57 6.95 -1.52 3.90
N VAL A 58 8.17 -2.04 3.94
CA VAL A 58 8.80 -2.57 5.15
C VAL A 58 9.78 -1.53 5.69
N SER A 59 9.49 -1.03 6.89
CA SER A 59 10.36 -0.10 7.60
C SER A 59 10.91 -0.76 8.86
N ALA A 60 12.23 -0.77 8.99
CA ALA A 60 12.93 -1.27 10.17
C ALA A 60 13.91 -0.22 10.69
N ARG A 61 14.25 -0.33 11.98
CA ARG A 61 15.13 0.64 12.64
C ARG A 61 16.51 0.61 11.99
N PHE A 62 17.04 1.79 11.65
CA PHE A 62 18.37 1.99 11.06
C PHE A 62 18.59 1.40 9.66
N THR A 63 17.54 0.96 8.99
CA THR A 63 17.60 0.52 7.59
C THR A 63 16.74 1.42 6.71
N ALA A 64 17.15 1.62 5.47
CA ALA A 64 16.27 2.23 4.48
C ALA A 64 14.99 1.38 4.33
N PRO A 65 13.81 2.00 4.18
CA PRO A 65 12.59 1.25 3.88
C PRO A 65 12.72 0.47 2.58
N THR A 66 12.20 -0.76 2.58
CA THR A 66 12.11 -1.58 1.38
C THR A 66 10.68 -1.55 0.87
N ILE A 67 10.52 -1.28 -0.43
CA ILE A 67 9.23 -1.26 -1.10
C ILE A 67 9.13 -2.46 -2.03
N VAL A 68 8.03 -3.19 -1.94
CA VAL A 68 7.69 -4.28 -2.86
C VAL A 68 6.37 -3.95 -3.54
N LYS A 69 6.39 -3.87 -4.88
CA LYS A 69 5.20 -3.67 -5.69
C LYS A 69 4.70 -5.02 -6.18
N LEU A 70 3.41 -5.28 -6.01
CA LEU A 70 2.76 -6.55 -6.31
C LEU A 70 1.51 -6.28 -7.14
N SER A 71 1.34 -7.00 -8.23
CA SER A 71 0.02 -7.08 -8.86
C SER A 71 -1.01 -7.63 -7.88
N ALA A 72 -2.30 -7.40 -8.14
CA ALA A 72 -3.37 -7.96 -7.32
C ALA A 72 -3.29 -9.50 -7.18
N ALA A 73 -2.91 -10.20 -8.26
CA ALA A 73 -2.76 -11.66 -8.26
C ALA A 73 -1.57 -12.13 -7.40
N GLU A 74 -0.44 -11.44 -7.47
CA GLU A 74 0.74 -11.75 -6.63
C GLU A 74 0.45 -11.48 -5.15
N ALA A 75 -0.22 -10.37 -4.84
CA ALA A 75 -0.63 -10.05 -3.47
C ALA A 75 -1.59 -11.09 -2.89
N GLU A 76 -2.57 -11.55 -3.68
CA GLU A 76 -3.47 -12.64 -3.27
C GLU A 76 -2.71 -13.95 -3.04
N ALA A 77 -1.79 -14.31 -3.93
CA ALA A 77 -0.98 -15.52 -3.80
C ALA A 77 -0.10 -15.48 -2.54
N ILE A 78 0.56 -14.35 -2.26
CA ILE A 78 1.34 -14.14 -1.04
C ILE A 78 0.45 -14.23 0.20
N GLY A 79 -0.73 -13.60 0.18
CA GLY A 79 -1.69 -13.67 1.29
C GLY A 79 -2.09 -15.11 1.62
N LYS A 80 -2.39 -15.93 0.60
CA LYS A 80 -2.69 -17.36 0.78
C LYS A 80 -1.50 -18.13 1.35
N ALA A 81 -0.29 -17.89 0.84
CA ALA A 81 0.92 -18.53 1.33
C ALA A 81 1.21 -18.20 2.80
N LEU A 82 0.99 -16.94 3.21
CA LEU A 82 1.16 -16.51 4.59
C LEU A 82 0.16 -17.20 5.53
N LEU A 83 -1.11 -17.31 5.14
CA LEU A 83 -2.15 -18.00 5.92
C LEU A 83 -1.84 -19.51 6.08
N GLU A 84 -1.36 -20.15 5.02
CA GLU A 84 -0.93 -21.54 5.09
C GLU A 84 0.27 -21.70 6.04
N ALA A 85 1.29 -20.86 5.90
CA ALA A 85 2.47 -20.89 6.75
C ALA A 85 2.13 -20.67 8.23
N SER A 86 1.26 -19.70 8.55
CA SER A 86 0.85 -19.44 9.93
C SER A 86 0.09 -20.62 10.54
N THR A 87 -0.77 -21.27 9.75
CA THR A 87 -1.53 -22.46 10.18
C THR A 87 -0.60 -23.63 10.49
N ARG A 88 0.49 -23.79 9.73
CA ARG A 88 1.49 -24.84 9.96
C ARG A 88 2.39 -24.54 11.16
N ALA A 89 2.73 -23.28 11.41
CA ALA A 89 3.65 -22.89 12.48
C ALA A 89 3.11 -23.12 13.91
N VAL A 90 1.79 -23.28 14.05
CA VAL A 90 1.12 -23.52 15.34
C VAL A 90 0.77 -25.00 15.57
N ARG A 91 1.11 -25.88 14.63
CA ARG A 91 0.97 -27.33 14.77
C ARG A 91 2.26 -27.92 15.33
#